data_AF-A0A946VYI5-F1
#
_entry.id   AF-A0A946VYI5-F1
#
_cell.length_a   1.000
_cell.length_b   1.000
_cell.length_c   1.000
_cell.angle_alpha   90.00
_cell.angle_beta   90.00
_cell.angle_gamma   90.00
#
_symmetry.space_group_name_H-M   'P 1'
#
loop_
_entity.id
_entity.type
_entity.pdbx_description
1 polymer ?
#
loop_
_entity_poly.entity_id
_entity_poly.type
_entity_poly.pdbx_seq_one_letter_code
_entity_poly.pdbx_strand_id
1 'polypeptide(L)'
;RIGFVLNANIEFLLQQMEFSGPSTMDSIVYSVKTFFTLDQARAYSINFLWGPLRTYTERQYTGLFSQFPPVADSWNTVFYYILGIGLIIALWRKRRIGRKATVAFFILFAIIWVLYDARMGTEIVSYAHKDVKTWWSQPYKLKDYRDRGSFAAFSHLVTEYTEGEENYVFVASHGWPYWSTLLYTAYPSLPLRLEEATDDVRTWVIYNRRDISLDDQNRLTLDGEPITPPGDMMLNFEPGSFVFQIR
;
A
#
# COMPACT_ATOMS: atom_id res chain seq x y z
N ARG A 1 21.80 27.60 9.13
CA ARG A 1 23.25 27.46 9.40
C ARG A 1 23.46 27.78 10.86
N ILE A 2 23.72 26.76 11.69
CA ILE A 2 24.09 26.97 13.10
C ILE A 2 25.61 27.10 13.11
N GLY A 3 26.13 28.24 13.57
CA GLY A 3 27.56 28.50 13.66
C GLY A 3 27.96 28.69 15.13
N PHE A 4 29.01 28.01 15.55
CA PHE A 4 29.61 28.20 16.87
C PHE A 4 30.70 29.27 16.76
N VAL A 5 30.65 30.29 17.62
CA VAL A 5 31.74 31.27 17.76
C VAL A 5 32.66 30.75 18.86
N LEU A 6 33.91 30.47 18.50
CA LEU A 6 34.92 29.91 19.40
C LEU A 6 36.06 30.93 19.56
N ASN A 7 36.42 31.26 20.80
CA ASN A 7 37.52 32.16 21.13
C ASN A 7 38.87 31.43 21.10
N ALA A 8 39.97 32.17 20.94
CA ALA A 8 41.32 31.60 21.00
C ALA A 8 41.65 31.07 22.42
N ASN A 9 42.39 29.95 22.49
CA ASN A 9 42.84 29.24 23.71
C ASN A 9 41.82 28.33 24.42
N ILE A 10 40.85 27.76 23.72
CA ILE A 10 39.98 26.71 24.26
C ILE A 10 40.68 25.35 24.08
N GLU A 11 40.95 24.63 25.17
CA GLU A 11 41.36 23.22 25.13
C GLU A 11 40.16 22.33 24.83
N PHE A 12 40.23 21.59 23.72
CA PHE A 12 39.21 20.62 23.35
C PHE A 12 39.49 19.28 24.02
N LEU A 13 38.66 18.91 24.98
CA LEU A 13 38.63 17.55 25.50
C LEU A 13 37.62 16.74 24.67
N LEU A 14 38.11 15.84 23.82
CA LEU A 14 37.23 14.90 23.11
C LEU A 14 36.74 13.84 24.11
N GLN A 15 35.61 14.11 24.77
CA GLN A 15 35.16 13.31 25.90
C GLN A 15 34.63 11.93 25.46
N GLN A 16 33.88 11.86 24.36
CA GLN A 16 33.37 10.62 23.79
C GLN A 16 32.96 10.85 22.32
N MET A 17 33.32 9.92 21.44
CA MET A 17 32.80 9.86 20.08
C MET A 17 31.97 8.57 19.97
N GLU A 18 30.66 8.71 20.00
CA GLU A 18 29.73 7.58 19.91
C GLU A 18 29.14 7.53 18.50
N PHE A 19 29.45 6.46 17.77
CA PHE A 19 28.84 6.20 16.47
C PHE A 19 27.50 5.49 16.70
N SER A 20 26.42 6.26 16.83
CA SER A 20 25.06 5.71 16.80
C SER A 20 24.59 5.61 15.35
N GLY A 21 24.71 4.42 14.78
CA GLY A 21 24.15 4.05 13.49
C GLY A 21 23.46 2.70 13.61
N PRO A 22 22.56 2.35 12.67
CA PRO A 22 22.01 1.01 12.64
C PRO A 22 23.15 0.01 12.62
N SER A 23 23.14 -0.97 13.51
CA SER A 23 24.23 -1.92 13.56
C SER A 23 24.28 -2.69 12.24
N THR A 24 25.48 -3.09 11.80
CA THR A 24 25.61 -3.97 10.62
C THR A 24 24.82 -5.27 10.78
N MET A 25 24.63 -5.70 12.03
CA MET A 25 23.75 -6.82 12.37
C MET A 25 22.27 -6.50 12.09
N ASP A 26 21.78 -5.33 12.48
CA ASP A 26 20.40 -4.90 12.21
C ASP A 26 20.10 -4.88 10.71
N SER A 27 21.05 -4.38 9.91
CA SER A 27 20.91 -4.36 8.45
C SER A 27 20.69 -5.76 7.86
N ILE A 28 21.43 -6.76 8.34
CA ILE A 28 21.26 -8.15 7.92
C ILE A 28 19.94 -8.73 8.44
N VAL A 29 19.64 -8.53 9.73
CA VAL A 29 18.44 -9.08 10.38
C VAL A 29 17.18 -8.54 9.72
N TYR A 30 17.06 -7.22 9.55
CA TYR A 30 15.88 -6.62 8.94
C TYR A 30 15.78 -6.94 7.46
N SER A 31 16.91 -7.02 6.74
CA SER A 31 16.91 -7.48 5.35
C SER A 31 16.28 -8.87 5.24
N VAL A 32 16.76 -9.83 6.04
CA VAL A 32 16.26 -11.23 6.04
C VAL A 32 14.81 -11.29 6.50
N LYS A 33 14.43 -10.58 7.56
CA LYS A 33 13.02 -10.51 8.00
C LYS A 33 12.10 -10.00 6.88
N THR A 34 12.53 -8.97 6.15
CA THR A 34 11.73 -8.38 5.07
C THR A 34 11.52 -9.36 3.92
N PHE A 35 12.49 -10.23 3.62
CA PHE A 35 12.33 -11.26 2.59
C PHE A 35 11.13 -12.18 2.84
N PHE A 36 10.95 -12.59 4.10
CA PHE A 36 9.85 -13.45 4.54
C PHE A 36 8.58 -12.68 4.91
N THR A 37 8.61 -11.35 4.83
CA THR A 37 7.42 -10.54 5.03
C THR A 37 6.62 -10.54 3.73
N LEU A 38 5.37 -10.96 3.85
CA LEU A 38 4.44 -11.02 2.73
C LEU A 38 3.86 -9.62 2.52
N ASP A 39 3.82 -9.17 1.26
CA ASP A 39 3.15 -7.92 0.88
C ASP A 39 1.63 -8.09 1.01
N GLN A 40 0.88 -7.01 0.87
CA GLN A 40 -0.55 -7.03 0.61
C GLN A 40 -0.76 -6.95 -0.91
N ALA A 41 -1.52 -7.88 -1.49
CA ALA A 41 -1.77 -7.86 -2.93
C ALA A 41 -2.48 -6.55 -3.32
N ARG A 42 -1.82 -5.73 -4.15
CA ARG A 42 -2.34 -4.47 -4.68
C ARG A 42 -1.99 -4.36 -6.16
N ALA A 43 -2.66 -3.48 -6.89
CA ALA A 43 -2.46 -3.36 -8.34
C ALA A 43 -0.98 -3.13 -8.75
N TYR A 44 -0.17 -2.48 -7.91
CA TYR A 44 1.26 -2.28 -8.17
C TYR A 44 2.14 -3.50 -7.83
N SER A 45 1.65 -4.47 -7.04
CA SER A 45 2.42 -5.66 -6.64
C SER A 45 2.57 -6.68 -7.78
N ILE A 46 1.94 -6.42 -8.93
CA ILE A 46 2.06 -7.22 -10.16
C ILE A 46 3.31 -6.81 -10.98
N ASN A 47 4.03 -5.75 -10.61
CA ASN A 47 5.22 -5.31 -11.34
C ASN A 47 6.46 -6.18 -11.03
N PHE A 48 6.66 -7.18 -11.89
CA PHE A 48 7.76 -8.15 -12.01
C PHE A 48 9.22 -7.63 -11.86
N LEU A 49 9.48 -6.31 -11.86
CA LEU A 49 10.82 -5.75 -11.67
C LEU A 49 11.22 -5.63 -10.19
N TRP A 50 10.23 -5.63 -9.29
CA TRP A 50 10.40 -5.43 -7.86
C TRP A 50 9.98 -6.73 -7.17
N GLY A 51 10.97 -7.58 -6.88
CA GLY A 51 10.74 -8.79 -6.09
C GLY A 51 10.51 -8.45 -4.61
N PRO A 52 10.75 -9.40 -3.69
CA PRO A 52 10.65 -9.15 -2.26
C PRO A 52 11.36 -7.86 -1.87
N LEU A 53 10.67 -6.97 -1.17
CA LEU A 53 11.28 -5.72 -0.73
C LEU A 53 12.32 -5.98 0.36
N ARG A 54 13.30 -5.08 0.46
CA ARG A 54 14.42 -5.16 1.38
C ARG A 54 14.54 -3.86 2.14
N THR A 55 14.57 -3.97 3.47
CA THR A 55 14.82 -2.86 4.41
C THR A 55 16.01 -3.17 5.29
N TYR A 56 16.58 -2.14 5.91
CA TYR A 56 17.81 -2.26 6.71
C TYR A 56 17.65 -1.83 8.16
N THR A 57 16.49 -1.29 8.52
CA THR A 57 16.24 -0.74 9.85
C THR A 57 14.83 -1.10 10.30
N GLU A 58 14.62 -1.14 11.61
CA GLU A 58 13.30 -1.39 12.20
C GLU A 58 12.26 -0.37 11.74
N ARG A 59 12.67 0.91 11.64
CA ARG A 59 11.79 2.00 11.20
C ARG A 59 11.32 1.81 9.76
N GLN A 60 12.21 1.35 8.86
CA GLN A 60 11.84 1.04 7.48
C GLN A 60 10.96 -0.21 7.42
N TYR A 61 11.27 -1.23 8.21
CA TYR A 61 10.50 -2.47 8.28
C TYR A 61 9.05 -2.21 8.73
N THR A 62 8.88 -1.47 9.82
CA THR A 62 7.55 -1.11 10.36
C THR A 62 6.78 -0.16 9.44
N GLY A 63 7.47 0.68 8.67
CA GLY A 63 6.88 1.59 7.69
C GLY A 63 6.76 1.03 6.27
N LEU A 64 7.16 -0.23 6.01
CA LEU A 64 7.34 -0.73 4.64
C LEU A 64 6.06 -0.66 3.80
N PHE A 65 4.90 -0.79 4.42
CA PHE A 65 3.59 -0.73 3.76
C PHE A 65 2.71 0.42 4.29
N SER A 66 3.32 1.44 4.89
CA SER A 66 2.58 2.62 5.36
C SER A 66 2.40 3.68 4.28
N GLN A 67 3.27 3.70 3.27
CA GLN A 67 3.22 4.61 2.13
C GLN A 67 3.24 3.81 0.83
N PHE A 68 2.49 4.27 -0.17
CA PHE A 68 2.36 3.60 -1.46
C PHE A 68 2.74 4.55 -2.61
N PRO A 69 3.60 4.14 -3.55
CA PRO A 69 4.36 2.88 -3.58
C PRO A 69 5.41 2.79 -2.46
N PRO A 70 5.73 1.59 -1.97
CA PRO A 70 6.72 1.42 -0.91
C PRO A 70 8.13 1.76 -1.44
N VAL A 71 8.86 2.60 -0.69
CA VAL A 71 10.23 2.98 -1.04
C VAL A 71 11.19 2.01 -0.35
N ALA A 72 11.56 0.95 -1.05
CA ALA A 72 12.50 -0.05 -0.56
C ALA A 72 13.34 -0.65 -1.70
N ASP A 73 14.48 -1.24 -1.33
CA ASP A 73 15.30 -1.99 -2.28
C ASP A 73 14.67 -3.34 -2.62
N SER A 74 15.15 -4.01 -3.67
CA SER A 74 14.66 -5.31 -4.11
C SER A 74 15.65 -6.43 -3.79
N TRP A 75 15.16 -7.55 -3.24
CA TRP A 75 15.94 -8.77 -3.07
C TRP A 75 16.39 -9.39 -4.41
N ASN A 76 15.70 -9.09 -5.51
CA ASN A 76 16.14 -9.54 -6.84
C ASN A 76 17.54 -9.03 -7.16
N THR A 77 17.84 -7.78 -6.77
CA THR A 77 19.17 -7.19 -6.95
C THR A 77 20.24 -8.01 -6.23
N VAL A 78 19.95 -8.50 -5.02
CA VAL A 78 20.87 -9.37 -4.25
C VAL A 78 21.08 -10.71 -4.95
N PHE A 79 20.00 -11.34 -5.40
CA PHE A 79 20.09 -12.60 -6.12
C PHE A 79 20.87 -12.45 -7.43
N TYR A 80 20.68 -11.34 -8.16
CA TYR A 80 21.46 -11.06 -9.36
C TYR A 80 22.94 -10.85 -9.06
N TYR A 81 23.31 -10.20 -7.95
CA TYR A 81 24.72 -10.10 -7.55
C TYR A 81 25.30 -11.47 -7.18
N ILE A 82 24.58 -12.28 -6.40
CA ILE A 82 25.03 -13.63 -6.00
C ILE A 82 25.22 -14.51 -7.24
N LEU A 83 24.26 -14.50 -8.17
CA LEU A 83 24.34 -15.26 -9.41
C LEU A 83 25.44 -14.72 -10.34
N GLY A 84 25.60 -13.40 -10.45
CA GLY A 84 26.67 -12.78 -11.24
C GLY A 84 28.06 -13.15 -10.75
N ILE A 85 28.31 -13.03 -9.43
CA ILE A 85 29.57 -13.43 -8.80
C ILE A 85 29.78 -14.94 -8.96
N GLY A 86 28.74 -15.74 -8.71
CA GLY A 86 28.78 -17.20 -8.89
C GLY A 86 29.16 -17.60 -10.31
N LEU A 87 28.61 -16.92 -11.31
CA LEU A 87 28.92 -17.14 -12.72
C LEU A 87 30.39 -16.80 -13.03
N ILE A 88 30.88 -15.66 -12.56
CA ILE A 88 32.29 -15.24 -12.74
C ILE A 88 33.24 -16.28 -12.13
N ILE A 89 32.96 -16.74 -10.90
CA ILE A 89 33.75 -17.77 -10.22
C ILE A 89 33.71 -19.08 -11.00
N ALA A 90 32.53 -19.49 -11.48
CA ALA A 90 32.36 -20.71 -12.24
C ALA A 90 33.16 -20.67 -13.56
N LEU A 91 33.14 -19.54 -14.28
CA LEU A 91 33.92 -19.33 -15.51
C LEU A 91 35.42 -19.31 -15.24
N TRP A 92 35.87 -18.63 -14.19
CA TRP A 92 37.28 -18.56 -13.80
C TRP A 92 37.84 -19.92 -13.39
N ARG A 93 37.06 -20.68 -12.59
CA ARG A 93 37.44 -22.01 -12.11
C ARG A 93 37.19 -23.12 -13.13
N LYS A 94 36.47 -22.88 -14.23
CA LYS A 94 36.21 -23.85 -15.30
C LYS A 94 37.49 -24.49 -15.82
N ARG A 95 38.59 -23.72 -15.93
CA ARG A 95 39.89 -24.23 -16.40
C ARG A 95 40.58 -25.20 -15.42
N ARG A 96 40.31 -25.08 -14.11
CA ARG A 96 40.94 -25.93 -13.07
C ARG A 96 40.05 -27.07 -12.59
N ILE A 97 38.75 -26.83 -12.46
CA ILE A 97 37.78 -27.74 -11.81
C ILE A 97 36.73 -28.25 -12.82
N GLY A 98 36.78 -27.78 -14.07
CA GLY A 98 35.97 -28.28 -15.18
C GLY A 98 34.47 -28.23 -14.88
N ARG A 99 33.81 -29.36 -15.11
CA ARG A 99 32.35 -29.54 -14.99
C ARG A 99 31.82 -29.31 -13.57
N LYS A 100 32.62 -29.55 -12.52
CA LYS A 100 32.17 -29.40 -11.13
C LYS A 100 31.83 -27.94 -10.78
N ALA A 101 32.58 -26.97 -11.33
CA ALA A 101 32.30 -25.54 -11.12
C ALA A 101 30.98 -25.12 -11.77
N THR A 102 30.68 -25.64 -12.96
CA THR A 102 29.41 -25.41 -13.65
C THR A 102 28.24 -26.05 -12.90
N VAL A 103 28.40 -27.29 -12.42
CA VAL A 103 27.38 -27.98 -11.61
C VAL A 103 27.11 -27.21 -10.32
N ALA A 104 28.15 -26.74 -9.62
CA ALA A 104 27.99 -25.95 -8.40
C ALA A 104 27.21 -24.64 -8.64
N PHE A 105 27.45 -23.96 -9.78
CA PHE A 105 26.68 -22.77 -10.15
C PHE A 105 25.20 -23.08 -10.39
N PHE A 106 24.89 -24.16 -11.12
CA PHE A 106 23.48 -24.56 -11.33
C PHE A 106 22.79 -25.03 -10.05
N ILE A 107 23.53 -25.65 -9.12
CA ILE A 107 23.00 -25.96 -7.79
C ILE A 107 22.67 -24.67 -7.03
N LEU A 108 23.56 -23.67 -7.02
CA LEU A 108 23.30 -22.37 -6.40
C LEU A 108 22.07 -21.70 -7.02
N PHE A 109 21.97 -21.71 -8.35
CA PHE A 109 20.81 -21.19 -9.07
C PHE A 109 19.52 -21.91 -8.67
N ALA A 110 19.53 -23.25 -8.62
CA ALA A 110 18.38 -24.04 -8.22
C ALA A 110 17.94 -23.75 -6.78
N ILE A 111 18.89 -23.58 -5.85
CA ILE A 111 18.58 -23.23 -4.45
C ILE A 111 17.89 -21.86 -4.37
N ILE A 112 18.46 -20.85 -5.03
CA ILE A 112 17.86 -19.49 -5.05
C ILE A 112 16.47 -19.53 -5.69
N TRP A 113 16.32 -20.28 -6.79
CA TRP A 113 15.05 -20.43 -7.49
C TRP A 113 13.98 -21.08 -6.60
N VAL A 114 14.30 -22.21 -5.94
CA VAL A 114 13.36 -22.88 -5.01
C VAL A 114 12.98 -21.96 -3.85
N LEU A 115 13.94 -21.25 -3.26
CA LEU A 115 13.66 -20.30 -2.17
C LEU A 115 12.74 -19.16 -2.63
N TYR A 116 12.98 -18.63 -3.83
CA TYR A 116 12.17 -17.57 -4.40
C TYR A 116 10.75 -18.04 -4.70
N ASP A 117 10.64 -19.21 -5.34
CA ASP A 117 9.35 -19.79 -5.73
C ASP A 117 8.52 -20.17 -4.49
N ALA A 118 9.13 -20.77 -3.47
CA ALA A 118 8.48 -21.05 -2.20
C ALA A 118 7.95 -19.77 -1.55
N ARG A 119 8.75 -18.69 -1.54
CA ARG A 119 8.34 -17.40 -0.97
C ARG A 119 7.16 -16.80 -1.76
N MET A 120 7.24 -16.73 -3.08
CA MET A 120 6.15 -16.21 -3.91
C MET A 120 4.89 -17.07 -3.81
N GLY A 121 5.05 -18.39 -3.74
CA GLY A 121 3.97 -19.34 -3.52
C GLY A 121 3.27 -19.10 -2.19
N THR A 122 4.01 -18.90 -1.10
CA THR A 122 3.42 -18.56 0.21
C THR A 122 2.65 -17.25 0.20
N GLU A 123 3.10 -16.27 -0.60
CA GLU A 123 2.43 -14.99 -0.77
C GLU A 123 1.06 -15.19 -1.45
N ILE A 124 1.01 -15.94 -2.54
CA ILE A 124 -0.23 -16.29 -3.26
C ILE A 124 -1.18 -17.10 -2.37
N VAL A 125 -0.67 -18.06 -1.59
CA VAL A 125 -1.51 -18.85 -0.68
C VAL A 125 -2.08 -17.97 0.44
N SER A 126 -1.27 -17.06 0.99
CA SER A 126 -1.73 -16.08 1.99
C SER A 126 -2.85 -15.20 1.44
N TYR A 127 -2.70 -14.75 0.20
CA TYR A 127 -3.71 -14.01 -0.53
C TYR A 127 -5.00 -14.82 -0.69
N ALA A 128 -4.92 -16.05 -1.17
CA ALA A 128 -6.09 -16.91 -1.34
C ALA A 128 -6.79 -17.16 0.00
N HIS A 129 -6.01 -17.42 1.06
CA HIS A 129 -6.54 -17.60 2.41
C HIS A 129 -7.27 -16.37 2.93
N LYS A 130 -6.70 -15.17 2.73
CA LYS A 130 -7.34 -13.90 3.11
C LYS A 130 -8.67 -13.72 2.38
N ASP A 131 -8.70 -13.94 1.06
CA ASP A 131 -9.93 -13.80 0.26
C ASP A 131 -11.01 -14.79 0.67
N VAL A 132 -10.63 -16.03 0.97
CA VAL A 132 -11.61 -17.00 1.47
C VAL A 132 -12.26 -16.46 2.74
N LYS A 133 -11.48 -15.88 3.65
CA LYS A 133 -11.95 -15.37 4.94
C LYS A 133 -12.70 -14.03 4.86
N THR A 134 -12.30 -13.10 3.98
CA THR A 134 -12.85 -11.73 3.95
C THR A 134 -13.85 -11.50 2.83
N TRP A 135 -13.78 -12.27 1.75
CA TRP A 135 -14.62 -12.10 0.57
C TRP A 135 -15.61 -13.24 0.38
N TRP A 136 -15.13 -14.50 0.34
CA TRP A 136 -15.98 -15.65 0.00
C TRP A 136 -16.83 -16.14 1.16
N SER A 137 -16.30 -16.15 2.39
CA SER A 137 -17.03 -16.64 3.56
C SER A 137 -17.90 -15.58 4.24
N GLN A 138 -17.75 -14.31 3.87
CA GLN A 138 -18.48 -13.21 4.52
C GLN A 138 -19.82 -12.96 3.84
N PRO A 139 -20.87 -12.60 4.60
CA PRO A 139 -22.09 -12.07 4.03
C PRO A 139 -21.77 -10.77 3.28
N TYR A 140 -22.59 -10.42 2.29
CA TYR A 140 -22.31 -9.32 1.36
C TYR A 140 -21.94 -8.00 2.06
N LYS A 141 -22.65 -7.66 3.15
CA LYS A 141 -22.45 -6.43 3.94
C LYS A 141 -21.09 -6.35 4.66
N LEU A 142 -20.39 -7.47 4.81
CA LEU A 142 -19.09 -7.57 5.49
C LEU A 142 -17.97 -7.96 4.50
N LYS A 143 -18.25 -7.92 3.19
CA LYS A 143 -17.25 -8.26 2.19
C LYS A 143 -16.17 -7.19 2.13
N ASP A 144 -14.95 -7.64 2.34
CA ASP A 144 -13.73 -6.83 2.24
C ASP A 144 -12.78 -7.51 1.24
N TYR A 145 -12.34 -6.73 0.24
CA TYR A 145 -11.45 -7.18 -0.82
C TYR A 145 -10.10 -6.45 -0.78
N ARG A 146 -9.02 -7.17 -1.11
CA ARG A 146 -7.62 -6.79 -0.82
C ARG A 146 -7.26 -5.34 -1.18
N ASP A 147 -7.66 -4.89 -2.36
CA ASP A 147 -7.30 -3.57 -2.93
C ASP A 147 -8.45 -2.55 -2.86
N ARG A 148 -9.68 -2.99 -2.58
CA ARG A 148 -10.89 -2.16 -2.59
C ARG A 148 -11.50 -1.96 -1.21
N GLY A 149 -11.01 -2.68 -0.20
CA GLY A 149 -11.59 -2.70 1.13
C GLY A 149 -13.04 -3.16 1.11
N SER A 150 -13.84 -2.51 1.94
CA SER A 150 -15.27 -2.72 2.14
C SER A 150 -16.14 -2.11 1.02
N PHE A 151 -15.55 -1.58 -0.06
CA PHE A 151 -16.27 -0.85 -1.12
C PHE A 151 -17.39 -1.67 -1.76
N ALA A 152 -17.21 -2.98 -1.93
CA ALA A 152 -18.24 -3.83 -2.50
C ALA A 152 -19.51 -3.83 -1.63
N ALA A 153 -19.34 -3.94 -0.31
CA ALA A 153 -20.44 -3.84 0.64
C ALA A 153 -21.05 -2.44 0.64
N PHE A 154 -20.21 -1.40 0.67
CA PHE A 154 -20.64 0.00 0.65
C PHE A 154 -21.46 0.35 -0.59
N SER A 155 -20.95 0.04 -1.79
CA SER A 155 -21.61 0.38 -3.07
C SER A 155 -23.00 -0.22 -3.21
N HIS A 156 -23.26 -1.39 -2.63
CA HIS A 156 -24.60 -1.98 -2.60
C HIS A 156 -25.53 -1.33 -1.57
N LEU A 157 -25.02 -0.81 -0.46
CA LEU A 157 -25.87 -0.06 0.48
C LEU A 157 -26.22 1.32 -0.09
N VAL A 158 -25.28 1.93 -0.81
CA VAL A 158 -25.48 3.23 -1.47
C VAL A 158 -26.64 3.19 -2.47
N THR A 159 -26.88 2.07 -3.16
CA THR A 159 -27.96 2.00 -4.16
C THR A 159 -29.33 2.29 -3.56
N GLU A 160 -29.58 1.93 -2.30
CA GLU A 160 -30.84 2.23 -1.59
C GLU A 160 -31.08 3.74 -1.41
N TYR A 161 -30.02 4.55 -1.42
CA TYR A 161 -30.08 6.00 -1.21
C TYR A 161 -29.98 6.80 -2.50
N THR A 162 -29.52 6.19 -3.58
CA THR A 162 -29.45 6.82 -4.91
C THR A 162 -30.65 6.43 -5.77
N GLU A 163 -31.38 5.35 -5.43
CA GLU A 163 -32.53 4.89 -6.18
C GLU A 163 -33.60 6.00 -6.32
N GLY A 164 -33.98 6.29 -7.57
CA GLY A 164 -34.97 7.33 -7.89
C GLY A 164 -34.37 8.72 -8.14
N GLU A 165 -33.10 8.96 -7.81
CA GLU A 165 -32.39 10.19 -8.15
C GLU A 165 -31.84 10.12 -9.58
N GLU A 166 -31.85 11.23 -10.33
CA GLU A 166 -31.22 11.28 -11.66
C GLU A 166 -29.70 11.28 -11.54
N ASN A 167 -29.17 12.10 -10.62
CA ASN A 167 -27.75 12.27 -10.37
C ASN A 167 -27.44 12.29 -8.87
N TYR A 168 -26.24 11.88 -8.49
CA TYR A 168 -25.71 12.01 -7.13
C TYR A 168 -24.23 12.37 -7.17
N VAL A 169 -23.72 13.10 -6.18
CA VAL A 169 -22.28 13.41 -6.13
C VAL A 169 -21.53 12.23 -5.53
N PHE A 170 -20.48 11.74 -6.19
CA PHE A 170 -19.62 10.70 -5.64
C PHE A 170 -18.19 11.20 -5.45
N VAL A 171 -17.70 11.12 -4.21
CA VAL A 171 -16.35 11.53 -3.84
C VAL A 171 -15.61 10.37 -3.17
N ALA A 172 -14.51 9.94 -3.78
CA ALA A 172 -13.66 8.87 -3.25
C ALA A 172 -12.22 9.33 -3.04
N SER A 173 -11.42 8.53 -2.33
CA SER A 173 -9.97 8.76 -2.20
C SER A 173 -9.20 8.68 -3.51
N HIS A 174 -9.67 7.89 -4.48
CA HIS A 174 -9.13 7.81 -5.84
C HIS A 174 -10.19 7.33 -6.83
N GLY A 175 -10.01 7.60 -8.13
CA GLY A 175 -11.02 7.32 -9.16
C GLY A 175 -11.24 5.82 -9.44
N TRP A 176 -10.24 5.12 -9.95
CA TRP A 176 -10.34 3.68 -10.24
C TRP A 176 -9.99 2.85 -8.99
N PRO A 177 -10.74 1.78 -8.64
CA PRO A 177 -11.89 1.21 -9.35
C PRO A 177 -13.27 1.68 -8.84
N TYR A 178 -13.32 2.60 -7.88
CA TYR A 178 -14.55 2.97 -7.17
C TYR A 178 -15.59 3.64 -8.09
N TRP A 179 -15.15 4.62 -8.87
CA TRP A 179 -16.01 5.39 -9.77
C TRP A 179 -16.74 4.51 -10.76
N SER A 180 -15.98 3.69 -11.51
CA SER A 180 -16.55 2.80 -12.52
C SER A 180 -17.51 1.79 -11.91
N THR A 181 -17.23 1.31 -10.70
CA THR A 181 -18.11 0.33 -10.05
C THR A 181 -19.46 0.94 -9.68
N LEU A 182 -19.48 2.16 -9.10
CA LEU A 182 -20.72 2.84 -8.75
C LEU A 182 -21.55 3.23 -9.97
N LEU A 183 -20.90 3.61 -11.08
CA LEU A 183 -21.58 3.85 -12.35
C LEU A 183 -22.41 2.64 -12.81
N TYR A 184 -21.94 1.42 -12.56
CA TYR A 184 -22.68 0.21 -12.90
C TYR A 184 -23.68 -0.21 -11.82
N THR A 185 -23.33 -0.12 -10.54
CA THR A 185 -24.18 -0.63 -9.45
C THR A 185 -25.37 0.28 -9.16
N ALA A 186 -25.22 1.59 -9.27
CA ALA A 186 -26.28 2.57 -8.95
C ALA A 186 -27.13 2.96 -10.17
N TYR A 187 -26.87 2.40 -11.35
CA TYR A 187 -27.65 2.67 -12.56
C TYR A 187 -29.15 2.38 -12.31
N PRO A 188 -30.09 3.27 -12.71
CA PRO A 188 -29.94 4.36 -13.67
C PRO A 188 -29.36 5.69 -13.13
N SER A 189 -29.19 5.84 -11.82
CA SER A 189 -28.68 7.07 -11.22
C SER A 189 -27.18 7.24 -11.52
N LEU A 190 -26.80 8.43 -12.01
CA LEU A 190 -25.43 8.66 -12.48
C LEU A 190 -24.60 9.44 -11.44
N PRO A 191 -23.37 8.99 -11.14
CA PRO A 191 -22.47 9.74 -10.28
C PRO A 191 -21.91 10.96 -11.01
N LEU A 192 -21.94 12.12 -10.36
CA LEU A 192 -21.29 13.37 -10.74
C LEU A 192 -20.03 13.60 -9.91
N ARG A 193 -19.00 14.17 -10.54
CA ARG A 193 -17.79 14.54 -9.82
C ARG A 193 -18.05 15.79 -8.97
N LEU A 194 -17.18 16.04 -8.00
CA LEU A 194 -17.28 17.22 -7.15
C LEU A 194 -17.30 18.52 -7.98
N GLU A 195 -16.50 18.59 -9.04
CA GLU A 195 -16.42 19.75 -9.93
C GLU A 195 -17.63 19.92 -10.84
N GLU A 196 -18.43 18.85 -10.99
CA GLU A 196 -19.65 18.81 -11.80
C GLU A 196 -20.90 18.94 -10.92
N ALA A 197 -20.73 19.08 -9.60
CA ALA A 197 -21.83 19.18 -8.66
C ALA A 197 -22.62 20.48 -8.91
N THR A 198 -23.91 20.32 -9.10
CA THR A 198 -24.89 21.41 -9.24
C THR A 198 -25.73 21.50 -7.96
N ASP A 199 -26.30 22.67 -7.69
CA ASP A 199 -27.05 22.96 -6.45
C ASP A 199 -28.32 22.10 -6.28
N ASP A 200 -28.78 21.43 -7.33
CA ASP A 200 -29.95 20.55 -7.37
C ASP A 200 -29.65 19.11 -6.92
N VAL A 201 -28.38 18.72 -6.81
CA VAL A 201 -27.99 17.36 -6.43
C VAL A 201 -28.05 17.17 -4.92
N ARG A 202 -29.04 16.41 -4.45
CA ARG A 202 -29.30 16.23 -3.01
C ARG A 202 -28.42 15.17 -2.36
N THR A 203 -28.09 14.11 -3.08
CA THR A 203 -27.42 12.93 -2.51
C THR A 203 -25.93 12.99 -2.76
N TRP A 204 -25.16 12.86 -1.68
CA TRP A 204 -23.71 12.89 -1.65
C TRP A 204 -23.18 11.58 -1.07
N VAL A 205 -22.39 10.87 -1.85
CA VAL A 205 -21.79 9.58 -1.51
C VAL A 205 -20.29 9.77 -1.33
N ILE A 206 -19.80 9.51 -0.12
CA ILE A 206 -18.40 9.71 0.24
C ILE A 206 -17.80 8.33 0.56
N TYR A 207 -16.63 8.01 -0.01
CA TYR A 207 -15.93 6.76 0.28
C TYR A 207 -14.44 6.96 0.55
N ASN A 208 -13.98 6.47 1.71
CA ASN A 208 -12.59 6.50 2.16
C ASN A 208 -11.95 7.91 2.14
N ARG A 209 -12.73 8.95 2.45
CA ARG A 209 -12.29 10.35 2.54
C ARG A 209 -12.48 10.87 3.96
N ARG A 210 -11.41 10.78 4.76
CA ARG A 210 -11.41 11.23 6.17
C ARG A 210 -11.20 12.74 6.32
N ASP A 211 -10.79 13.38 5.25
CA ASP A 211 -10.68 14.83 5.07
C ASP A 211 -12.05 15.50 4.88
N ILE A 212 -13.09 14.73 4.55
CA ILE A 212 -14.46 15.22 4.47
C ILE A 212 -15.20 14.90 5.77
N SER A 213 -15.74 15.93 6.41
CA SER A 213 -16.45 15.81 7.68
C SER A 213 -17.62 16.80 7.78
N LEU A 214 -18.48 16.62 8.79
CA LEU A 214 -19.56 17.56 9.08
C LEU A 214 -19.08 18.67 10.00
N ASP A 215 -19.46 19.91 9.70
CA ASP A 215 -19.30 21.03 10.63
C ASP A 215 -20.45 21.13 11.65
N ASP A 216 -20.36 22.12 12.54
CA ASP A 216 -21.38 22.39 13.57
C ASP A 216 -22.77 22.75 12.99
N GLN A 217 -22.86 23.04 11.69
CA GLN A 217 -24.08 23.37 10.95
C GLN A 217 -24.59 22.20 10.11
N ASN A 218 -24.02 20.99 10.26
CA ASN A 218 -24.31 19.81 9.45
C ASN A 218 -24.08 20.00 7.95
N ARG A 219 -23.06 20.78 7.58
CA ARG A 219 -22.59 20.90 6.19
C ARG A 219 -21.39 19.99 5.98
N LEU A 220 -21.25 19.42 4.79
CA LEU A 220 -20.01 18.76 4.41
C LEU A 220 -18.92 19.81 4.24
N THR A 221 -17.78 19.57 4.86
CA THR A 221 -16.58 20.39 4.75
C THR A 221 -15.45 19.59 4.14
N LEU A 222 -14.66 20.23 3.29
CA LEU A 222 -13.41 19.73 2.74
C LEU A 222 -12.32 20.75 3.07
N ASP A 223 -11.28 20.33 3.78
CA ASP A 223 -10.20 21.20 4.25
C ASP A 223 -10.69 22.43 5.07
N GLY A 224 -11.83 22.27 5.76
CA GLY A 224 -12.46 23.31 6.58
C GLY A 224 -13.42 24.22 5.83
N GLU A 225 -13.51 24.12 4.50
CA GLU A 225 -14.44 24.91 3.68
C GLU A 225 -15.72 24.11 3.41
N PRO A 226 -16.91 24.70 3.57
CA PRO A 226 -18.17 24.02 3.30
C PRO A 226 -18.38 23.81 1.80
N ILE A 227 -18.65 22.56 1.41
CA ILE A 227 -18.91 22.16 0.02
C ILE A 227 -20.39 21.85 -0.24
N THR A 228 -21.22 21.77 0.80
CA THR A 228 -22.67 21.60 0.66
C THR A 228 -23.46 22.55 1.56
N PRO A 229 -24.74 22.79 1.25
CA PRO A 229 -25.71 23.25 2.23
C PRO A 229 -25.89 22.24 3.38
N PRO A 230 -26.57 22.64 4.47
CA PRO A 230 -26.89 21.76 5.59
C PRO A 230 -27.74 20.56 5.17
N GLY A 231 -27.49 19.42 5.80
CA GLY A 231 -28.16 18.17 5.49
C GLY A 231 -28.06 17.16 6.62
N ASP A 232 -28.40 15.91 6.32
CA ASP A 232 -28.40 14.82 7.28
C ASP A 232 -27.56 13.64 6.75
N MET A 233 -26.85 12.98 7.67
CA MET A 233 -26.13 11.74 7.36
C MET A 233 -27.11 10.58 7.34
N MET A 234 -27.34 10.02 6.16
CA MET A 234 -28.32 8.96 5.91
C MET A 234 -27.75 7.56 6.18
N LEU A 235 -26.45 7.39 5.92
CA LEU A 235 -25.71 6.15 6.17
C LEU A 235 -24.34 6.49 6.74
N ASN A 236 -24.01 5.97 7.92
CA ASN A 236 -22.65 5.97 8.45
C ASN A 236 -22.07 4.56 8.38
N PHE A 237 -21.19 4.30 7.42
CA PHE A 237 -20.69 2.95 7.16
C PHE A 237 -19.37 2.68 7.91
N GLU A 238 -18.36 3.53 7.69
CA GLU A 238 -17.08 3.49 8.38
C GLU A 238 -16.43 4.89 8.38
N PRO A 239 -15.37 5.15 9.17
CA PRO A 239 -14.73 6.47 9.19
C PRO A 239 -14.25 6.92 7.80
N GLY A 240 -14.89 7.96 7.26
CA GLY A 240 -14.63 8.50 5.92
C GLY A 240 -15.45 7.86 4.79
N SER A 241 -16.39 6.96 5.09
CA SER A 241 -17.34 6.42 4.10
C SER A 241 -18.78 6.51 4.60
N PHE A 242 -19.59 7.33 3.95
CA PHE A 242 -20.96 7.64 4.39
C PHE A 242 -21.80 8.19 3.23
N VAL A 243 -23.12 8.24 3.42
CA VAL A 243 -24.06 8.93 2.52
C VAL A 243 -24.67 10.10 3.27
N PHE A 244 -24.70 11.25 2.61
CA PHE A 244 -25.24 12.51 3.12
C PHE A 244 -26.31 13.02 2.16
N GLN A 245 -27.37 13.60 2.70
CA GLN A 245 -28.47 14.15 1.90
C GLN A 245 -28.75 15.59 2.33
N ILE A 246 -28.74 16.51 1.37
CA ILE A 246 -29.09 17.91 1.57
C ILE A 246 -30.60 18.04 1.80
N ARG A 247 -31.00 18.97 2.68
CA ARG A 247 -32.41 19.30 2.97
C ARG A 247 -33.05 20.19 1.93
#